data_AF-A0A3M1MVN9-F1
#
_entry.id   AF-A0A3M1MVN9-F1
#
_cell.length_a   1.000
_cell.length_b   1.000
_cell.length_c   1.000
_cell.angle_alpha   90.00
_cell.angle_beta   90.00
_cell.angle_gamma   90.00
#
_symmetry.space_group_name_H-M   'P 1'
#
loop_
_entity.id
_entity.type
_entity.pdbx_description
1 polymer ?
#
loop_
_entity_poly.entity_id
_entity_poly.type
_entity_poly.pdbx_seq_one_letter_code
_entity_poly.pdbx_strand_id
1 'polypeptide(L)' 'QVVFDRNGYKYHGNVRALAEGAREKGLLF' A
#
# COMPACT_ATOMS: atom_id res chain seq x y z
N GLN A 1 13.39 -3.20 -4.90
CA GLN A 1 12.27 -4.11 -4.56
C GLN A 1 11.87 -3.77 -3.13
N VAL A 2 10.86 -2.91 -2.98
CA VAL A 2 10.32 -2.51 -1.67
C VAL A 2 9.13 -3.44 -1.37
N VAL A 3 8.67 -3.56 -0.12
CA VAL A 3 7.47 -4.32 0.24
C VAL A 3 6.60 -3.44 1.14
N PHE A 4 5.30 -3.35 0.83
CA PHE A 4 4.36 -2.63 1.68
C PHE A 4 3.84 -3.51 2.80
N ASP A 5 4.34 -3.26 4.00
CA ASP A 5 3.91 -3.95 5.21
C ASP A 5 2.58 -3.38 5.71
N ARG A 6 1.60 -4.29 5.88
CA ARG A 6 0.27 -3.97 6.42
C ARG A 6 0.17 -4.23 7.91
N ASN A 7 1.25 -4.65 8.57
CA ASN A 7 1.33 -4.90 10.02
C ASN A 7 0.15 -5.74 10.56
N GLY A 8 -0.29 -6.75 9.80
CA GLY A 8 -1.42 -7.62 10.14
C GLY A 8 -2.82 -7.08 9.84
N TYR A 9 -2.96 -5.82 9.38
CA TYR A 9 -4.25 -5.26 8.99
C TYR A 9 -4.77 -5.84 7.66
N LYS A 10 -6.09 -6.00 7.57
CA LYS A 10 -6.76 -6.39 6.32
C LYS A 10 -6.46 -5.34 5.25
N TYR A 11 -6.18 -5.80 4.03
CA TYR A 11 -5.99 -4.91 2.88
C TYR A 11 -7.36 -4.38 2.45
N HIS A 12 -7.82 -3.36 3.16
CA HIS A 12 -9.12 -2.75 2.96
C HIS A 12 -9.10 -1.31 3.49
N GLY A 13 -10.11 -0.51 3.11
CA GLY A 13 -10.27 0.86 3.56
C GLY A 13 -8.99 1.69 3.40
N ASN A 14 -8.56 2.31 4.50
CA ASN A 14 -7.41 3.22 4.53
C ASN A 14 -6.09 2.56 4.10
N VAL A 15 -5.88 1.28 4.43
CA VAL A 15 -4.65 0.55 4.06
C VAL A 15 -4.57 0.38 2.54
N ARG A 16 -5.72 0.10 1.91
CA ARG A 16 -5.82 0.00 0.44
C ARG A 16 -5.63 1.36 -0.21
N ALA A 17 -6.31 2.40 0.29
CA ALA A 17 -6.21 3.76 -0.27
C ALA A 17 -4.78 4.30 -0.22
N LEU A 18 -4.05 4.04 0.87
CA LEU A 18 -2.64 4.42 0.99
C LEU A 18 -1.75 3.71 -0.03
N ALA A 19 -1.93 2.39 -0.19
CA ALA A 19 -1.15 1.60 -1.13
C ALA A 19 -1.43 2.01 -2.59
N GLU A 20 -2.69 2.29 -2.94
CA GLU A 20 -3.08 2.76 -4.26
C GLU A 20 -2.49 4.13 -4.58
N GLY A 21 -2.59 5.11 -3.66
CA GLY A 21 -2.00 6.44 -3.86
C GLY A 21 -0.47 6.42 -3.98
N ALA A 22 0.21 5.49 -3.30
CA ALA A 22 1.65 5.30 -3.46
C ALA A 22 1.99 4.70 -4.85
N ARG A 23 1.19 3.75 -5.34
CA ARG A 23 1.37 3.13 -6.67
C ARG A 23 1.11 4.11 -7.81
N GLU A 24 0.09 4.96 -7.70
CA GLU A 24 -0.21 6.00 -8.69
C GLU A 24 0.95 6.99 -8.87
N LYS A 25 1.68 7.26 -7.78
CA LYS A 25 2.88 8.13 -7.80
C LYS A 25 4.16 7.40 -8.23
N GLY A 26 4.03 6.17 -8.73
CA GLY A 26 5.15 5.40 -9.29
C GLY A 26 6.00 4.69 -8.24
N LEU A 27 5.55 4.60 -6.99
CA LEU A 27 6.25 3.81 -5.99
C LEU A 27 6.00 2.31 -6.24
N LEU A 28 7.06 1.59 -6.61
CA LEU A 28 7.02 0.16 -6.89
C LEU A 28 7.50 -0.62 -5.66
N PHE A 29 6.55 -1.33 -5.04
CA PHE A 29 6.74 -2.22 -3.90
C PHE A 29 5.85 -3.47 -4.04
#